data_AF-A0A315EVV7-F1
#
_entry.id   AF-A0A315EVV7-F1
#
_cell.length_a   1.000
_cell.length_b   1.000
_cell.length_c   1.000
_cell.angle_alpha   90.00
_cell.angle_beta   90.00
_cell.angle_gamma   90.00
#
_symmetry.space_group_name_H-M   'P 1'
#
loop_
_entity.id
_entity.type
_entity.pdbx_description
1 polymer ?
#
loop_
_entity_poly.entity_id
_entity_poly.type
_entity_poly.pdbx_seq_one_letter_code
_entity_poly.pdbx_strand_id
1 'polypeptide(L)'
;MSCLRLIAMAALWVGQTHAATQTVTLSCAVSYMPARSTWVREVQVDWDRKTIRALRIDGVSPYSFSVNPLGVSTALDNERIQIDLRQAQWTSDFRGLASGQGRCEVVAP
;
A
#
# COMPACT_ATOMS: atom_id res chain seq x y z
N MET A 1 43.64 4.75 -51.14
CA MET A 1 42.17 4.66 -51.29
C MET A 1 41.71 3.47 -50.47
N SER A 2 41.30 3.71 -49.23
CA SER A 2 39.91 3.53 -48.76
C SER A 2 39.66 2.08 -48.29
N CYS A 3 39.07 1.79 -47.14
CA CYS A 3 38.40 2.60 -46.14
C CYS A 3 38.36 1.74 -44.86
N LEU A 4 38.90 2.26 -43.75
CA LEU A 4 38.87 1.60 -42.45
C LEU A 4 37.41 1.58 -41.95
N ARG A 5 36.80 0.40 -41.82
CA ARG A 5 35.43 0.26 -41.30
C ARG A 5 35.43 0.38 -39.78
N LEU A 6 35.15 1.59 -39.29
CA LEU A 6 34.76 1.84 -37.90
C LEU A 6 33.33 1.32 -37.67
N ILE A 7 33.21 0.22 -36.94
CA ILE A 7 31.92 -0.24 -36.39
C ILE A 7 31.70 0.56 -35.10
N ALA A 8 30.82 1.56 -35.19
CA ALA A 8 30.37 2.32 -34.02
C ALA A 8 29.49 1.42 -33.14
N MET A 9 29.98 1.08 -31.93
CA MET A 9 29.14 0.54 -30.87
C MET A 9 28.14 1.62 -30.44
N ALA A 10 26.91 1.52 -30.92
CA ALA A 10 25.79 2.27 -30.37
C ALA A 10 25.53 1.73 -28.95
N ALA A 11 26.00 2.47 -27.94
CA ALA A 11 25.65 2.23 -26.56
C ALA A 11 24.14 2.47 -26.40
N LEU A 12 23.36 1.39 -26.38
CA LEU A 12 21.96 1.40 -25.97
C LEU A 12 21.93 1.76 -24.48
N TRP A 13 21.82 3.04 -24.18
CA TRP A 13 21.43 3.52 -22.86
C TRP A 13 19.97 3.13 -22.64
N VAL A 14 19.76 1.92 -22.14
CA VAL A 14 18.47 1.51 -21.57
C VAL A 14 18.36 2.24 -20.23
N GLY A 15 17.92 3.50 -20.28
CA GLY A 15 17.56 4.24 -19.08
C GLY A 15 16.38 3.53 -18.42
N GLN A 16 16.63 2.84 -17.31
CA GLN A 16 15.55 2.29 -16.49
C GLN A 16 14.81 3.46 -15.85
N THR A 17 13.66 3.81 -16.41
CA THR A 17 12.72 4.75 -15.82
C THR A 17 12.12 4.12 -14.56
N HIS A 18 12.76 4.35 -13.42
CA HIS A 18 12.14 4.06 -12.13
C HIS A 18 10.93 4.98 -11.98
N ALA A 19 9.74 4.39 -11.88
CA ALA A 19 8.53 5.14 -11.61
C ALA A 19 8.68 5.81 -10.23
N ALA A 20 8.38 7.10 -10.16
CA ALA A 20 8.36 7.81 -8.88
C ALA A 20 7.31 7.15 -7.96
N THR A 21 7.73 6.81 -6.75
CA THR A 21 6.83 6.36 -5.69
C THR A 21 5.92 7.51 -5.30
N GLN A 22 4.61 7.27 -5.32
CA GLN A 22 3.57 8.18 -4.84
C GLN A 22 3.02 7.65 -3.51
N THR A 23 2.55 8.54 -2.65
CA THR A 23 1.98 8.16 -1.35
C THR A 23 0.49 8.48 -1.33
N VAL A 24 -0.33 7.44 -1.36
CA VAL A 24 -1.78 7.57 -1.19
C VAL A 24 -2.13 7.44 0.29
N THR A 25 -2.83 8.43 0.83
CA THR A 25 -3.34 8.41 2.20
C THR A 25 -4.85 8.17 2.21
N LEU A 26 -5.28 7.19 2.99
CA LEU A 26 -6.68 6.89 3.29
C LEU A 26 -7.00 7.28 4.73
N SER A 27 -8.20 7.82 4.95
CA SER A 27 -8.81 7.96 6.27
C SER A 27 -9.91 6.91 6.40
N CYS A 28 -9.80 6.02 7.38
CA CYS A 28 -10.71 4.89 7.59
C CYS A 28 -11.46 5.05 8.92
N ALA A 29 -12.76 5.32 8.87
CA ALA A 29 -13.61 5.37 10.07
C ALA A 29 -14.04 3.95 10.47
N VAL A 30 -13.36 3.36 11.45
CA VAL A 30 -13.53 1.96 11.85
C VAL A 30 -14.31 1.86 13.16
N SER A 31 -15.42 1.14 13.14
CA SER A 31 -16.18 0.79 14.34
C SER A 31 -15.69 -0.53 14.92
N TYR A 32 -15.34 -0.55 16.20
CA TYR A 32 -14.81 -1.71 16.92
C TYR A 32 -15.86 -2.32 17.87
N MET A 33 -16.16 -3.59 17.64
CA MET A 33 -17.06 -4.39 18.47
C MET A 33 -16.27 -5.34 19.38
N PRO A 34 -16.72 -5.59 20.61
CA PRO A 34 -18.02 -5.19 21.19
C PRO A 34 -18.01 -3.81 21.88
N ALA A 35 -16.89 -3.09 21.91
CA ALA A 35 -16.74 -1.84 22.65
C ALA A 35 -17.62 -0.69 22.14
N ARG A 36 -18.12 -0.77 20.89
CA ARG A 36 -18.94 0.27 20.23
C ARG A 36 -18.24 1.62 20.13
N SER A 37 -16.93 1.60 20.01
CA SER A 37 -16.13 2.80 19.74
C SER A 37 -15.80 2.88 18.26
N THR A 38 -15.78 4.10 17.72
CA THR A 38 -15.33 4.37 16.35
C THR A 38 -14.05 5.17 16.40
N TRP A 39 -13.04 4.71 15.68
CA TRP A 39 -11.73 5.35 15.58
C TRP A 39 -11.41 5.61 14.12
N VAL A 40 -10.85 6.78 13.83
CA VAL A 40 -10.34 7.08 12.49
C VAL A 40 -8.90 6.59 12.40
N ARG A 41 -8.64 5.68 11.47
CA ARG A 41 -7.32 5.11 11.19
C ARG A 41 -6.76 5.77 9.93
N GLU A 42 -5.52 6.23 9.98
CA GLU A 42 -4.81 6.67 8.77
C GLU A 42 -4.12 5.48 8.13
N VAL A 43 -4.20 5.36 6.80
CA VAL A 43 -3.47 4.36 6.03
C VAL A 43 -2.66 5.06 4.97
N GLN A 44 -1.34 4.92 5.00
CA GLN A 44 -0.44 5.45 3.97
C GLN A 44 0.10 4.30 3.12
N VAL A 45 -0.09 4.40 1.81
CA VAL A 45 0.35 3.41 0.81
C VAL A 45 1.33 4.07 -0.14
N ASP A 46 2.59 3.63 -0.10
CA ASP A 46 3.57 4.02 -1.11
C ASP A 46 3.45 3.10 -2.32
N TRP A 47 3.22 3.67 -3.50
CA TRP A 47 2.98 2.92 -4.73
C TRP A 47 3.72 3.54 -5.92
N ASP A 48 4.43 2.71 -6.67
CA ASP A 48 5.21 3.15 -7.84
C ASP A 48 4.49 2.89 -9.18
N ARG A 49 3.16 2.82 -9.15
CA ARG A 49 2.29 2.40 -10.27
C ARG A 49 2.31 0.91 -10.61
N LYS A 50 3.18 0.11 -9.98
CA LYS A 50 3.28 -1.34 -10.22
C LYS A 50 3.17 -2.16 -8.95
N THR A 51 3.81 -1.72 -7.87
CA THR A 51 3.94 -2.46 -6.62
C THR A 51 3.75 -1.52 -5.44
N ILE A 52 3.06 -1.99 -4.40
CA ILE A 52 3.03 -1.30 -3.10
C ILE A 52 4.40 -1.50 -2.45
N ARG A 53 5.11 -0.40 -2.22
CA ARG A 53 6.48 -0.37 -1.68
C ARG A 53 6.51 -0.28 -0.17
N ALA A 54 5.56 0.45 0.43
CA ALA A 54 5.43 0.56 1.87
C ALA A 54 3.97 0.74 2.27
N LEU A 55 3.64 0.29 3.48
CA LEU A 55 2.36 0.47 4.13
C LEU A 55 2.63 1.05 5.51
N ARG A 56 1.90 2.09 5.91
CA ARG A 56 1.82 2.53 7.31
C ARG A 56 0.36 2.62 7.74
N ILE A 57 0.10 2.27 8.99
CA ILE A 57 -1.21 2.46 9.64
C ILE A 57 -0.96 3.35 10.85
N ASP A 58 -1.61 4.51 10.90
CA ASP A 58 -1.40 5.53 11.94
C ASP A 58 0.08 5.90 12.12
N GLY A 59 0.82 5.97 11.01
CA GLY A 59 2.27 6.22 11.00
C GLY A 59 3.15 5.01 11.38
N VAL A 60 2.58 3.87 11.74
CA VAL A 60 3.32 2.65 12.10
C VAL A 60 3.49 1.75 10.88
N SER A 61 4.75 1.41 10.57
CA SER A 61 5.07 0.39 9.56
C SER A 61 4.87 -1.01 10.15
N PRO A 62 3.97 -1.85 9.60
CA PRO A 62 3.83 -3.22 10.07
C PRO A 62 5.08 -4.04 9.72
N TYR A 63 5.32 -5.09 10.51
CA TYR A 63 6.43 -6.02 10.27
C TYR A 63 6.40 -6.61 8.85
N SER A 64 5.20 -6.91 8.36
CA SER A 64 4.99 -7.35 6.98
C SER A 64 3.57 -7.01 6.51
N PHE A 65 3.40 -6.95 5.20
CA PHE A 65 2.08 -6.90 4.56
C PHE A 65 2.08 -7.78 3.32
N SER A 66 0.90 -8.21 2.90
CA SER A 66 0.68 -8.92 1.65
C SER A 66 -0.27 -8.12 0.78
N VAL A 67 -0.04 -8.19 -0.53
CA VAL A 67 -0.93 -7.60 -1.54
C VAL A 67 -1.70 -8.74 -2.17
N ASN A 68 -3.02 -8.59 -2.25
CA ASN A 68 -3.94 -9.55 -2.87
C ASN A 68 -4.82 -8.83 -3.91
N PRO A 69 -5.64 -9.54 -4.70
CA PRO A 69 -6.44 -8.90 -5.77
C PRO A 69 -7.42 -7.81 -5.31
N LEU A 70 -7.84 -7.83 -4.04
CA LEU A 70 -8.78 -6.86 -3.44
C LEU A 70 -8.06 -5.68 -2.78
N GLY A 71 -6.86 -5.89 -2.24
CA GLY A 71 -6.07 -4.84 -1.61
C GLY A 71 -4.92 -5.38 -0.77
N VAL A 72 -4.81 -4.93 0.48
CA VAL A 72 -3.70 -5.30 1.37
C VAL A 72 -4.19 -6.05 2.61
N SER A 73 -3.32 -6.90 3.15
CA SER A 73 -3.53 -7.55 4.44
C SER A 73 -2.26 -7.47 5.28
N THR A 74 -2.41 -7.16 6.56
CA THR A 74 -1.30 -6.97 7.50
C THR A 74 -1.74 -7.30 8.94
N ALA A 75 -0.82 -7.16 9.89
CA ALA A 75 -1.11 -7.26 11.31
C ALA A 75 -0.32 -6.24 12.13
N LEU A 76 -0.98 -5.63 13.11
CA LEU A 76 -0.42 -4.68 14.08
C LEU A 76 -1.07 -4.96 15.44
N ASP A 77 -0.29 -4.99 16.53
CA ASP A 77 -0.80 -5.08 17.91
C ASP A 77 -1.90 -6.13 18.15
N ASN A 78 -1.71 -7.35 17.62
CA ASN A 78 -2.68 -8.46 17.60
C ASN A 78 -3.93 -8.27 16.73
N GLU A 79 -4.11 -7.11 16.11
CA GLU A 79 -5.11 -6.86 15.09
C GLU A 79 -4.64 -7.45 13.75
N ARG A 80 -5.45 -8.34 13.15
CA ARG A 80 -5.29 -8.74 11.75
C ARG A 80 -6.15 -7.84 10.89
N ILE A 81 -5.54 -7.09 9.99
CA ILE A 81 -6.17 -6.00 9.24
C ILE A 81 -6.24 -6.38 7.76
N GLN A 82 -7.39 -6.18 7.13
CA GLN A 82 -7.58 -6.24 5.70
C GLN A 82 -8.18 -4.91 5.23
N ILE A 83 -7.61 -4.38 4.14
CA ILE A 83 -8.10 -3.17 3.50
C ILE A 83 -8.40 -3.53 2.05
N ASP A 84 -9.69 -3.57 1.72
CA ASP A 84 -10.15 -3.66 0.33
C ASP A 84 -10.02 -2.27 -0.30
N LEU A 85 -9.05 -2.14 -1.21
CA LEU A 85 -8.76 -0.87 -1.89
C LEU A 85 -9.72 -0.59 -3.04
N ARG A 86 -10.48 -1.59 -3.51
CA ARG A 86 -11.51 -1.43 -4.56
C ARG A 86 -12.82 -0.93 -3.99
N GLN A 87 -13.20 -1.43 -2.82
CA GLN A 87 -14.42 -1.06 -2.11
C GLN A 87 -14.19 0.05 -1.07
N ALA A 88 -12.93 0.42 -0.84
CA ALA A 88 -12.53 1.35 0.21
C ALA A 88 -13.09 0.92 1.57
N GLN A 89 -12.79 -0.32 1.96
CA GLN A 89 -13.33 -0.93 3.17
C GLN A 89 -12.20 -1.47 4.06
N TRP A 90 -12.32 -1.20 5.35
CA TRP A 90 -11.52 -1.81 6.40
C TRP A 90 -12.29 -2.95 7.06
N THR A 91 -11.63 -4.08 7.25
CA THR A 91 -12.08 -5.14 8.16
C THR A 91 -10.92 -5.63 9.01
N SER A 92 -11.16 -5.94 10.28
CA SER A 92 -10.14 -6.47 11.16
C SER A 92 -10.67 -7.39 12.26
N ASP A 93 -9.78 -8.21 12.80
CA ASP A 93 -10.04 -9.11 13.93
C ASP A 93 -8.86 -9.11 14.92
N PHE A 94 -9.15 -8.92 16.20
CA PHE A 94 -8.21 -9.01 17.33
C PHE A 94 -8.17 -10.45 17.87
N ARG A 95 -7.89 -11.41 17.00
CA ARG A 95 -7.84 -12.84 17.31
C ARG A 95 -9.11 -13.35 18.02
N GLY A 96 -10.28 -12.90 17.57
CA GLY A 96 -11.58 -13.28 18.12
C GLY A 96 -12.04 -12.49 19.34
N LEU A 97 -11.23 -11.56 19.87
CA LEU A 97 -11.59 -10.75 21.04
C LEU A 97 -12.40 -9.50 20.66
N ALA A 98 -12.13 -8.94 19.49
CA ALA A 98 -12.80 -7.78 18.94
C ALA A 98 -12.72 -7.81 17.42
N SER A 99 -13.63 -7.09 16.76
CA SER A 99 -13.61 -6.93 15.31
C SER A 99 -13.76 -5.45 14.95
N GLY A 100 -13.11 -5.04 13.87
CA GLY A 100 -13.24 -3.71 13.29
C GLY A 100 -13.88 -3.78 11.91
N GLN A 101 -14.81 -2.88 11.62
CA GLN A 101 -15.31 -2.67 10.25
C GLN A 101 -15.49 -1.18 9.99
N GLY A 102 -15.07 -0.71 8.82
CA GLY A 102 -15.10 0.71 8.50
C GLY A 102 -15.05 1.02 7.02
N ARG A 103 -15.44 2.24 6.66
CA ARG A 103 -15.24 2.79 5.32
C ARG A 103 -13.96 3.61 5.31
N CYS A 104 -13.23 3.53 4.21
CA CYS A 104 -12.05 4.33 3.92
C CYS A 104 -12.36 5.36 2.83
N GLU A 105 -11.66 6.48 2.87
CA GLU A 105 -11.74 7.56 1.90
C GLU A 105 -10.32 8.03 1.56
N VAL A 106 -10.02 8.25 0.28
CA VAL A 106 -8.75 8.86 -0.13
C VAL A 106 -8.77 10.32 0.29
N VAL A 107 -7.80 10.73 1.11
CA VAL A 107 -7.68 12.11 1.61
C VAL A 107 -6.47 12.85 1.04
N ALA A 108 -5.46 12.11 0.53
CA ALA A 108 -4.36 12.67 -0.26
C ALA A 108 -3.85 11.62 -1.25
N PRO A 109 -3.58 11.97 -2.53
CA PRO A 109 -2.99 11.08 -3.52
C PRO A 109 -1.45 11.12 -3.56
#